data_AF-A0AB38UF85-F1
#
_entry.id   AF-A0AB38UF85-F1
#
_cell.length_a   1.000
_cell.length_b   1.000
_cell.length_c   1.000
_cell.angle_alpha   90.00
_cell.angle_beta   90.00
_cell.angle_gamma   90.00
#
_symmetry.space_group_name_H-M   'P 1'
#
loop_
_entity.id
_entity.type
_entity.pdbx_description
1 polymer ?
#
loop_
_entity_poly.entity_id
_entity_poly.type
_entity_poly.pdbx_seq_one_letter_code
_entity_poly.pdbx_strand_id
1 'polypeptide(L)' 'MERYADGKPIEFSIQFCKKSTGELITYERAVLTSFHSSGSTINVLQAGEATPRKIRRCLITQFNHLKVYF' A
#
# COMPACT_ATOMS: atom_id res chain seq x y z
N MET A 1 -15.21 -2.35 -14.17
CA MET A 1 -14.62 -2.69 -12.86
C MET A 1 -14.30 -4.16 -12.93
N GLU A 2 -13.02 -4.53 -13.02
CA GLU A 2 -12.63 -5.94 -13.14
C GLU A 2 -13.18 -6.71 -11.94
N ARG A 3 -13.95 -7.76 -12.23
CA ARG A 3 -14.50 -8.67 -11.24
C ARG A 3 -13.34 -9.46 -10.67
N TYR A 4 -13.24 -9.49 -9.33
CA TYR A 4 -12.23 -10.20 -8.57
C TYR A 4 -11.89 -11.57 -9.17
N ALA A 5 -10.61 -11.83 -9.46
CA ALA A 5 -10.14 -13.18 -9.72
C ALA A 5 -10.26 -13.98 -8.42
N ASP A 6 -11.31 -14.78 -8.30
CA ASP A 6 -11.48 -15.81 -7.26
C ASP A 6 -11.46 -15.31 -5.80
N GLY A 7 -11.78 -14.04 -5.55
CA GLY A 7 -11.73 -13.44 -4.21
C GLY A 7 -10.30 -13.25 -3.67
N LYS A 8 -9.27 -13.42 -4.51
CA LYS A 8 -7.89 -13.14 -4.14
C LYS A 8 -7.65 -11.63 -4.05
N PRO A 9 -6.82 -11.17 -3.11
CA PRO A 9 -6.39 -9.77 -3.07
C PRO A 9 -5.74 -9.37 -4.39
N ILE A 10 -6.07 -8.18 -4.88
CA ILE A 10 -5.47 -7.61 -6.09
C ILE A 10 -4.11 -7.03 -5.73
N GLU A 11 -3.08 -7.41 -6.50
CA GLU A 11 -1.75 -6.81 -6.35
C GLU A 11 -1.72 -5.39 -6.90
N PHE A 12 -0.97 -4.51 -6.23
CA PHE A 12 -0.72 -3.14 -6.65
C PHE A 12 0.69 -2.71 -6.26
N SER A 13 1.19 -1.63 -6.89
CA SER A 13 2.40 -0.95 -6.45
C SER A 13 2.05 0.24 -5.56
N ILE A 14 2.88 0.52 -4.55
CA ILE A 14 2.69 1.63 -3.63
C ILE A 14 4.03 2.26 -3.25
N GLN A 15 4.06 3.59 -3.22
CA GLN A 15 5.20 4.33 -2.67
C GLN A 15 4.76 5.17 -1.48
N PHE A 16 5.56 5.20 -0.43
CA PHE A 16 5.32 6.02 0.75
C PHE A 16 6.61 6.52 1.38
N CYS A 17 6.53 7.66 2.06
CA CYS A 17 7.62 8.22 2.83
C CYS A 17 7.71 7.54 4.21
N LYS A 18 8.88 6.97 4.54
CA LYS A 18 9.14 6.39 5.85
C LYS A 18 9.29 7.50 6.88
N LYS A 19 8.31 7.64 7.78
CA LYS A 19 8.26 8.71 8.79
C LYS A 19 9.58 8.92 9.57
N SER A 20 10.30 7.85 9.89
CA SER A 20 11.51 7.93 10.72
C SER A 20 12.74 8.44 9.96
N THR A 21 12.82 8.25 8.65
CA THR A 21 14.02 8.59 7.86
C THR A 21 13.76 9.59 6.74
N GLY A 22 12.51 9.82 6.35
CA GLY A 22 12.15 10.61 5.17
C GLY A 22 12.35 9.87 3.83
N GLU A 23 12.81 8.62 3.87
CA GLU A 23 13.11 7.84 2.67
C GLU A 23 11.83 7.42 1.95
N LEU A 24 11.82 7.51 0.61
CA LEU A 24 10.75 6.97 -0.21
C LEU A 24 10.96 5.46 -0.38
N ILE A 25 10.02 4.68 0.14
CA ILE A 25 9.98 3.23 -0.01
C ILE A 25 8.96 2.90 -1.09
N THR A 26 9.35 2.09 -2.06
CA THR A 26 8.46 1.54 -3.08
C THR A 26 8.28 0.05 -2.88
N TYR A 27 7.02 -0.40 -2.80
CA TYR A 27 6.66 -1.80 -2.98
C TYR A 27 6.13 -1.96 -4.40
N GLU A 28 6.87 -2.66 -5.25
CA GLU A 28 6.46 -2.92 -6.63
C GLU A 28 5.26 -3.86 -6.69
N ARG A 29 5.20 -4.82 -5.76
CA ARG A 29 4.10 -5.78 -5.63
C ARG A 29 3.69 -5.89 -4.18
N ALA A 30 2.44 -5.57 -3.89
CA ALA A 30 1.86 -5.70 -2.57
C ALA A 30 0.34 -5.95 -2.64
N VAL A 31 -0.21 -6.45 -1.54
CA VAL A 31 -1.66 -6.62 -1.36
C VAL A 31 -2.15 -5.88 -0.13
N LEU A 32 -3.40 -5.39 -0.19
CA LEU A 32 -4.05 -4.70 0.92
C LEU A 32 -4.67 -5.77 1.82
N THR A 33 -4.21 -5.87 3.06
CA THR A 33 -4.72 -6.89 3.99
C THR A 33 -5.85 -6.37 4.85
N SER A 34 -5.85 -5.08 5.19
CA SER A 34 -6.96 -4.43 5.89
C SER A 34 -6.92 -2.91 5.77
N PHE A 35 -8.10 -2.31 5.81
CA PHE A 35 -8.31 -0.87 5.81
C PHE A 35 -9.59 -0.55 6.60
N HIS A 36 -9.58 0.58 7.31
CA HIS A 36 -10.75 1.15 7.95
C HIS A 36 -11.03 2.51 7.34
N SER A 37 -12.27 2.75 6.87
CA SER A 37 -12.65 3.96 6.12
C SER A 37 -12.28 5.26 6.85
N SER A 38 -12.57 5.33 8.15
CA SER A 38 -12.22 6.47 9.00
C SER A 38 -10.80 6.40 9.59
N GLY A 39 -10.06 5.30 9.39
CA GLY A 39 -8.73 5.10 9.96
C GLY A 39 -7.63 5.83 9.20
N SER A 40 -6.58 6.31 9.86
CA SER A 40 -5.49 7.04 9.19
C SER A 40 -4.39 6.14 8.59
N THR A 41 -4.56 4.82 8.68
CA THR A 41 -3.57 3.82 8.27
C THR A 41 -4.18 2.70 7.44
N ILE A 42 -3.36 2.08 6.60
CA ILE A 42 -3.65 0.81 5.92
C ILE A 42 -2.63 -0.25 6.33
N ASN A 43 -3.00 -1.52 6.26
CA ASN A 43 -2.05 -2.63 6.38
C ASN A 43 -1.81 -3.23 5.01
N VAL A 44 -0.54 -3.32 4.63
CA VAL A 44 -0.10 -3.76 3.31
C VAL A 44 0.91 -4.88 3.49
N LEU A 45 0.76 -5.97 2.75
CA LEU A 45 1.71 -7.07 2.69
C LEU A 45 2.50 -6.97 1.39
N GLN A 46 3.80 -6.70 1.49
CA GLN A 46 4.70 -6.73 0.35
C GLN A 46 4.90 -8.17 -0.12
N ALA A 47 4.97 -8.39 -1.44
CA ALA A 47 5.25 -9.71 -1.98
C ALA A 47 6.57 -10.28 -1.44
N GLY A 48 6.55 -11.54 -1.01
CA GLY A 48 7.70 -12.22 -0.40
C GLY A 48 7.82 -12.03 1.12
N GLU A 49 7.07 -11.12 1.73
CA GLU A 49 7.04 -10.96 3.18
C GLU A 49 5.98 -11.88 3.81
N ALA A 50 6.22 -12.29 5.07
CA ALA A 50 5.25 -13.07 5.84
C ALA A 50 4.30 -12.21 6.69
N THR A 51 4.67 -10.95 6.95
CA THR A 51 3.94 -10.08 7.88
C THR A 51 3.54 -8.74 7.24
N PRO A 52 2.28 -8.29 7.40
CA PRO A 52 1.86 -6.99 6.89
C PRO A 52 2.50 -5.83 7.66
N ARG A 53 2.72 -4.72 6.96
CA ARG A 53 3.20 -3.47 7.55
C ARG A 53 2.09 -2.42 7.55
N LYS A 54 2.04 -1.65 8.64
CA LYS A 54 1.10 -0.53 8.80
C LYS A 54 1.69 0.73 8.20
N ILE A 55 0.98 1.34 7.25
CA ILE A 55 1.37 2.56 6.54
C ILE A 55 0.36 3.66 6.84
N ARG A 56 0.83 4.87 7.18
CA ARG A 56 -0.03 6.05 7.33
C ARG A 56 -0.44 6.56 5.95
N ARG A 57 -1.74 6.75 5.73
CA ARG A 57 -2.30 7.15 4.43
C ARG A 57 -1.73 8.47 3.92
N CYS A 58 -1.49 9.43 4.83
CA CYS A 58 -0.92 10.73 4.49
C CYS A 58 0.56 10.71 4.09
N LEU A 59 1.25 9.57 4.22
CA LEU A 59 2.63 9.41 3.78
C LEU A 59 2.73 8.74 2.41
N ILE A 60 1.61 8.31 1.82
CA ILE A 60 1.58 7.62 0.53
C ILE A 60 1.69 8.67 -0.57
N THR A 61 2.66 8.47 -1.47
CA THR A 61 2.94 9.38 -2.59
C THR A 61 2.45 8.82 -3.91
N GLN A 62 2.31 7.49 -4.03
CA GLN A 62 1.98 6.82 -5.29
C GLN A 62 1.17 5.55 -5.07
N PHE A 63 0.26 5.26 -5.99
CA PHE A 63 -0.35 3.93 -6.20
C PHE A 63 -0.24 3.55 -7.68
N ASN A 64 0.16 2.32 -8.00
CA ASN A 64 0.24 1.83 -9.39
C ASN A 64 0.97 2.79 -10.34
N HIS A 65 2.12 3.32 -9.90
CA HIS A 65 2.91 4.31 -10.65
C HIS A 65 2.21 5.66 -10.91
N LEU A 66 1.01 5.86 -10.36
CA LEU A 66 0.29 7.12 -10.38
C LEU A 66 0.58 7.90 -9.10
N LYS A 67 1.20 9.09 -9.22
CA LYS A 67 1.35 10.00 -8.09
C LYS A 67 -0.01 10.46 -7.60
N VAL A 68 -0.23 10.39 -6.29
CA VAL A 68 -1.48 10.80 -5.62
C VAL A 68 -1.29 11.98 -4.68
N TYR A 69 -0.05 12.44 -4.52
CA TYR A 69 0.32 13.59 -3.70
C TYR A 69 1.45 14.37 -4.41
N PHE A 70 1.48 15.70 -4.23
CA PHE A 70 2.49 16.60 -4.78
C PHE A 70 3.59 16.89 -3.76
#